data_AF-G7CJ37-F1
#
_entry.id   AF-G7CJ37-F1
#
_cell.length_a   1.000
_cell.length_b   1.000
_cell.length_c   1.000
_cell.angle_alpha   90.00
_cell.angle_beta   90.00
_cell.angle_gamma   90.00
#
_symmetry.space_group_name_H-M   'P 1'
#
loop_
_entity.id
_entity.type
_entity.pdbx_description
1 polymer ?
#
loop_
_entity_poly.entity_id
_entity_poly.type
_entity_poly.pdbx_seq_one_letter_code
_entity_poly.pdbx_strand_id
1 'polypeptide(L)'
;MGIGSQVIANGTRGLAVGTAASAEVTALVPAGADEVSAQAAAAFAKEGMEALALNTFAQEELARAGAAVVQIAGIYDAVDAANAGTLA
;
A
#
# COMPACT_ATOMS: atom_id res chain seq x y z
N MET A 1 -6.28 -6.57 -18.36
CA MET A 1 -6.14 -5.83 -17.09
C MET A 1 -5.51 -4.49 -17.40
N GLY A 2 -6.22 -3.37 -17.15
CA GLY A 2 -5.67 -2.03 -17.34
C GLY A 2 -4.69 -1.65 -16.22
N ILE A 3 -3.81 -0.67 -16.46
CA ILE A 3 -2.78 -0.24 -15.50
C ILE A 3 -3.40 0.12 -14.14
N GLY A 4 -4.54 0.83 -14.12
CA GLY A 4 -5.22 1.18 -12.86
C GLY A 4 -5.61 -0.04 -12.00
N SER A 5 -6.09 -1.12 -12.63
CA SER A 5 -6.41 -2.36 -11.91
C SER A 5 -5.17 -3.06 -11.34
N GLN A 6 -4.03 -2.96 -12.02
CA GLN A 6 -2.76 -3.50 -11.52
C GLN A 6 -2.23 -2.67 -10.34
N VAL A 7 -2.39 -1.35 -10.38
CA VAL A 7 -2.00 -0.47 -9.27
C VAL A 7 -2.83 -0.76 -8.02
N ILE A 8 -4.14 -0.96 -8.15
CA ILE A 8 -5.01 -1.39 -7.03
C ILE A 8 -4.52 -2.73 -6.47
N ALA A 9 -4.23 -3.71 -7.33
CA ALA A 9 -3.72 -5.01 -6.92
C ALA A 9 -2.33 -4.95 -6.27
N ASN A 10 -1.52 -3.93 -6.58
CA ASN A 10 -0.25 -3.68 -5.88
C ASN A 10 -0.51 -3.16 -4.46
N GLY A 11 -1.43 -2.20 -4.32
CA GLY A 11 -1.85 -1.66 -3.02
C GLY A 11 -2.34 -2.76 -2.07
N THR A 12 -3.24 -3.64 -2.55
CA THR A 12 -3.77 -4.74 -1.73
C THR A 12 -2.69 -5.74 -1.32
N ARG A 13 -1.77 -6.09 -2.22
CA ARG A 13 -0.63 -6.96 -1.90
C ARG A 13 0.31 -6.31 -0.89
N GLY A 14 0.61 -5.02 -1.05
CA GLY A 14 1.43 -4.27 -0.10
C GLY A 14 0.85 -4.30 1.31
N LEU A 15 -0.47 -4.11 1.44
CA LEU A 15 -1.16 -4.14 2.74
C LEU A 15 -1.09 -5.52 3.40
N ALA A 16 -1.29 -6.58 2.61
CA ALA A 16 -1.18 -7.96 3.09
C ALA A 16 0.24 -8.27 3.59
N VAL A 17 1.27 -7.83 2.85
CA VAL A 17 2.68 -8.00 3.25
C VAL A 17 2.98 -7.20 4.52
N GLY A 18 2.51 -5.96 4.63
CA GLY A 18 2.65 -5.16 5.86
C GLY A 18 2.02 -5.85 7.07
N THR A 19 0.82 -6.41 6.91
CA THR A 19 0.15 -7.16 7.98
C THR A 19 0.96 -8.39 8.40
N ALA A 20 1.48 -9.15 7.43
CA ALA A 20 2.32 -10.32 7.72
C ALA A 20 3.61 -9.94 8.47
N ALA A 21 4.21 -8.78 8.16
CA ALA A 21 5.43 -8.30 8.81
C ALA A 21 5.22 -7.81 10.26
N SER A 22 3.99 -7.53 10.68
CA SER A 22 3.71 -7.02 12.04
C SER A 22 4.16 -7.96 13.17
N ALA A 23 4.03 -9.27 12.96
CA ALA A 23 4.49 -10.27 13.91
C ALA A 23 6.01 -10.24 14.06
N GLU A 24 6.75 -10.20 12.94
CA GLU A 24 8.21 -10.19 12.94
C GLU A 24 8.78 -8.92 13.58
N VAL A 25 8.19 -7.76 13.26
CA VAL A 25 8.62 -6.46 13.80
C VAL A 25 8.46 -6.38 15.32
N THR A 26 7.41 -7.00 15.86
CA THR A 26 7.10 -6.96 17.30
C THR A 26 7.71 -8.11 18.09
N ALA A 27 8.23 -9.15 17.41
CA ALA A 27 8.80 -10.33 18.04
C ALA A 27 10.30 -10.20 18.37
N LEU A 28 10.96 -9.08 18.04
CA LEU A 28 12.39 -8.91 18.31
C LEU A 28 12.69 -9.01 19.82
N VAL A 29 13.49 -10.00 20.20
CA VAL A 29 13.95 -10.22 21.57
C VAL A 29 15.27 -9.45 21.78
N PRO A 30 15.55 -8.93 22.99
CA PRO A 30 16.84 -8.32 23.31
C PRO A 30 18.03 -9.24 22.96
N ALA A 31 19.08 -8.67 22.37
CA ALA A 31 20.29 -9.41 22.00
C ALA A 31 21.11 -9.87 23.23
N GLY A 32 20.92 -9.21 24.37
CA GLY A 32 21.56 -9.49 25.65
C GLY A 32 20.67 -9.12 26.83
N ALA A 33 21.13 -9.45 28.04
CA ALA A 33 20.41 -9.18 29.29
C ALA A 33 20.60 -7.74 29.81
N ASP A 34 21.38 -6.92 29.11
CA ASP A 34 21.63 -5.53 29.47
C ASP A 34 20.46 -4.62 29.07
N GLU A 35 20.38 -3.47 29.74
CA GLU A 35 19.32 -2.50 29.54
C GLU A 35 19.34 -1.88 28.14
N VAL A 36 20.50 -1.80 27.48
CA VAL A 36 20.62 -1.24 26.13
C VAL A 36 19.99 -2.18 25.11
N SER A 37 20.22 -3.49 25.24
CA SER A 37 19.58 -4.53 24.43
C SER A 37 18.06 -4.52 24.60
N ALA A 38 17.56 -4.32 25.83
CA ALA A 38 16.13 -4.21 26.10
C ALA A 38 15.51 -2.96 25.45
N GLN A 39 16.18 -1.81 25.57
CA GLN A 39 15.74 -0.56 24.95
C GLN A 39 15.78 -0.64 23.42
N ALA A 40 16.80 -1.27 22.84
CA ALA A 40 16.93 -1.44 21.41
C ALA A 40 15.78 -2.29 20.83
N ALA A 41 15.42 -3.40 21.48
CA ALA A 41 14.29 -4.23 21.07
C ALA A 41 12.97 -3.46 21.14
N ALA A 42 12.74 -2.69 22.22
CA ALA A 42 11.55 -1.87 22.36
C ALA A 42 11.47 -0.74 21.33
N ALA A 43 12.60 -0.08 21.03
CA ALA A 43 12.68 0.97 20.02
C ALA A 43 12.41 0.42 18.61
N PHE A 44 12.97 -0.75 18.28
CA PHE A 44 12.73 -1.42 17.00
C PHE A 44 11.26 -1.76 16.80
N ALA A 45 10.61 -2.33 17.82
CA ALA A 45 9.18 -2.64 17.76
C ALA A 45 8.34 -1.38 17.54
N LYS A 46 8.68 -0.27 18.24
CA LYS A 46 7.99 1.01 18.07
C LYS A 46 8.16 1.56 16.66
N GLU A 47 9.39 1.74 16.20
CA GLU A 47 9.68 2.35 14.89
C GLU A 47 9.17 1.46 13.75
N GLY A 48 9.24 0.14 13.89
CA GLY A 48 8.68 -0.78 12.92
C GLY A 48 7.15 -0.70 12.84
N MET A 49 6.44 -0.54 13.97
CA MET A 49 4.99 -0.30 13.96
C MET A 49 4.63 1.03 13.30
N GLU A 50 5.41 2.09 13.53
CA GLU A 50 5.25 3.38 12.85
C GLU A 50 5.48 3.24 11.34
N ALA A 51 6.49 2.48 10.92
CA ALA A 51 6.75 2.18 9.51
C ALA A 51 5.62 1.35 8.86
N LEU A 52 5.03 0.40 9.58
CA LEU A 52 3.87 -0.38 9.11
C LEU A 52 2.61 0.49 8.97
N ALA A 53 2.40 1.44 9.87
CA ALA A 53 1.32 2.43 9.74
C ALA A 53 1.52 3.29 8.49
N LEU A 54 2.75 3.81 8.27
CA LEU A 54 3.09 4.55 7.06
C LEU A 54 2.89 3.71 5.79
N ASN A 55 3.29 2.43 5.82
CA ASN A 55 3.06 1.52 4.71
C ASN A 55 1.57 1.40 4.40
N THR A 56 0.72 1.21 5.41
CA THR A 56 -0.74 1.11 5.26
C THR A 56 -1.30 2.33 4.53
N PHE A 57 -0.98 3.56 4.99
CA PHE A 57 -1.42 4.78 4.32
C PHE A 57 -0.93 4.88 2.87
N ALA A 58 0.32 4.51 2.60
CA ALA A 58 0.87 4.52 1.25
C ALA A 58 0.14 3.52 0.32
N GLN A 59 -0.21 2.33 0.82
CA GLN A 59 -0.93 1.32 0.04
C GLN A 59 -2.39 1.74 -0.24
N GLU A 60 -3.04 2.41 0.71
CA GLU A 60 -4.36 3.00 0.50
C GLU A 60 -4.32 4.11 -0.57
N GLU A 61 -3.29 4.94 -0.55
CA GLU A 61 -3.11 5.99 -1.57
C GLU A 61 -2.85 5.38 -2.95
N LEU A 62 -2.05 4.31 -3.04
CA LEU A 62 -1.89 3.56 -4.29
C LEU A 62 -3.24 3.01 -4.80
N ALA A 63 -4.07 2.46 -3.92
CA ALA A 63 -5.40 1.99 -4.31
C ALA A 63 -6.30 3.12 -4.82
N ARG A 64 -6.30 4.28 -4.15
CA ARG A 64 -7.03 5.48 -4.60
C ARG A 64 -6.54 5.97 -5.96
N ALA A 65 -5.22 6.06 -6.15
CA ALA A 65 -4.62 6.46 -7.42
C ALA A 65 -4.98 5.48 -8.56
N GLY A 66 -4.94 4.17 -8.30
CA GLY A 66 -5.36 3.16 -9.26
C GLY A 66 -6.83 3.28 -9.65
N ALA A 67 -7.72 3.57 -8.69
CA ALA A 67 -9.13 3.82 -8.95
C ALA A 67 -9.36 5.08 -9.81
N ALA A 68 -8.61 6.16 -9.55
CA ALA A 68 -8.65 7.36 -10.38
C ALA A 68 -8.24 7.07 -11.83
N VAL A 69 -7.21 6.25 -12.06
CA VAL A 69 -6.79 5.84 -13.41
C VAL A 69 -7.89 5.04 -14.13
N VAL A 70 -8.58 4.14 -13.42
CA VAL A 70 -9.73 3.39 -14.00
C VAL A 70 -10.86 4.35 -14.38
N GLN A 71 -11.17 5.31 -13.51
CA GLN A 71 -12.20 6.31 -13.79
C GLN A 71 -11.86 7.17 -15.02
N ILE A 72 -10.62 7.65 -15.10
CA ILE A 72 -10.14 8.45 -16.23
C ILE A 72 -10.24 7.67 -17.55
N ALA A 73 -9.82 6.40 -17.55
CA ALA A 73 -9.93 5.55 -18.73
C ALA A 73 -11.40 5.41 -19.18
N GLY A 74 -12.32 5.17 -18.25
CA GLY A 74 -13.75 5.09 -18.57
C GLY A 74 -14.35 6.39 -19.10
N ILE A 75 -13.86 7.55 -18.65
CA ILE A 75 -14.27 8.86 -19.20
C ILE A 75 -13.80 9.00 -20.65
N TYR A 76 -12.54 8.67 -20.94
CA TYR A 76 -12.02 8.73 -22.32
C TYR A 76 -12.77 7.78 -23.25
N ASP A 77 -13.01 6.54 -22.82
CA ASP A 77 -13.78 5.57 -23.61
C ASP A 77 -15.19 6.09 -23.95
N ALA A 78 -15.87 6.73 -22.99
CA ALA A 78 -17.20 7.31 -23.21
C ALA A 78 -17.18 8.51 -24.18
N VAL A 79 -16.18 9.38 -24.06
CA VAL A 79 -15.99 10.53 -24.97
C VAL A 79 -15.69 10.04 -26.39
N ASP A 80 -14.81 9.05 -26.54
CA ASP A 80 -14.46 8.48 -27.84
C ASP A 80 -15.67 7.82 -28.51
N ALA A 81 -16.47 7.07 -27.75
CA ALA A 81 -17.71 6.47 -28.26
C ALA A 81 -18.73 7.52 -28.71
N ALA A 82 -18.91 8.62 -27.95
CA ALA A 82 -19.82 9.70 -28.29
C ALA A 82 -19.38 10.44 -29.57
N ASN A 83 -18.08 10.71 -29.71
CA ASN A 83 -17.51 11.34 -30.89
C ASN A 83 -17.61 10.44 -32.12
N ALA A 84 -17.32 9.14 -31.98
CA ALA A 84 -17.47 8.17 -33.06
C ALA A 84 -18.91 8.09 -33.57
N GLY A 85 -19.91 8.13 -32.67
CA GLY A 85 -21.32 8.18 -33.03
C GLY A 85 -21.76 9.48 -33.71
N THR A 86 -21.06 10.59 -33.47
CA THR A 86 -21.35 11.90 -34.11
C THR A 86 -20.77 11.98 -35.53
N LEU A 87 -19.71 11.23 -35.83
CA LEU A 87 -19.03 11.20 -37.12
C LEU A 87 -19.66 10.22 -38.14
N ALA A 88 -20.63 9.39 -37.70
CA ALA A 88 -21.32 8.38 -38.52
C ALA A 88 -22.61 8.93 -39.15
#